data_AF-A0A3C0BZA7-F1
#
_entry.id   AF-A0A3C0BZA7-F1
#
_cell.length_a   1.000
_cell.length_b   1.000
_cell.length_c   1.000
_cell.angle_alpha   90.00
_cell.angle_beta   90.00
_cell.angle_gamma   90.00
#
_symmetry.space_group_name_H-M   'P 1'
#
loop_
_entity.id
_entity.type
_entity.pdbx_description
1 polymer ?
#
loop_
_entity_poly.entity_id
_entity_poly.type
_entity_poly.pdbx_seq_one_letter_code
_entity_poly.pdbx_strand_id
1 'polypeptide(L)'
;DPLDCIRFIQQQGLWVMGGFIVGFDSDQADIFDRQIEFIERAAIPWAMAGVLQAPPTTPLYERMEKEGRLIQRSPEFSNFSPPNFRTVLPLPVLLGGLRRMLLTLYDPRRFYERVLDSLERWQVR
;
A
#
# COMPACT_ATOMS: atom_id res chain seq x y z
N ASP A 1 15.79 -4.77 -10.25
CA ASP A 1 14.57 -3.98 -10.04
C ASP A 1 13.55 -4.85 -9.30
N PRO A 2 12.83 -4.38 -8.26
CA PRO A 2 11.75 -5.14 -7.62
C PRO A 2 10.78 -5.83 -8.61
N LEU A 3 10.49 -5.21 -9.77
CA LEU A 3 9.64 -5.82 -10.80
C LEU A 3 10.22 -7.09 -11.39
N ASP A 4 11.55 -7.17 -11.58
CA ASP A 4 12.22 -8.39 -12.06
C ASP A 4 12.13 -9.51 -11.04
N CYS A 5 12.32 -9.18 -9.75
CA CYS A 5 12.22 -10.15 -8.67
C CYS A 5 10.80 -10.73 -8.57
N ILE A 6 9.76 -9.89 -8.68
CA ILE A 6 8.37 -10.34 -8.65
C ILE A 6 8.07 -11.24 -9.85
N ARG A 7 8.48 -10.86 -11.07
CA ARG A 7 8.34 -11.70 -12.26
C ARG A 7 9.03 -13.05 -12.09
N PHE A 8 10.24 -13.06 -11.56
CA PHE A 8 10.97 -14.30 -11.30
C PHE A 8 10.19 -15.21 -10.36
N ILE A 9 9.69 -14.70 -9.24
CA ILE A 9 8.88 -15.46 -8.26
C ILE A 9 7.62 -16.04 -8.93
N GLN A 10 6.88 -15.23 -9.69
CA GLN A 10 5.69 -15.66 -10.44
C GLN A 10 6.02 -16.83 -11.40
N GLN A 11 7.12 -16.71 -12.15
CA GLN A 11 7.59 -17.74 -13.09
C GLN A 11 8.11 -19.01 -12.41
N GLN A 12 8.41 -18.98 -11.11
CA GLN A 12 8.73 -20.19 -10.34
C GLN A 12 7.48 -20.90 -9.80
N GLY A 13 6.28 -20.49 -10.23
CA GLY A 13 5.03 -21.09 -9.78
C GLY A 13 4.58 -20.63 -8.40
N LEU A 14 5.13 -19.51 -7.89
CA LEU A 14 4.74 -18.94 -6.61
C LEU A 14 3.82 -17.73 -6.83
N TRP A 15 2.70 -17.70 -6.12
CA TRP A 15 1.78 -16.56 -6.18
C TRP A 15 2.26 -15.42 -5.28
N VAL A 16 2.19 -14.19 -5.79
CA VAL A 16 2.66 -12.99 -5.09
C VAL A 16 1.46 -12.17 -4.61
N MET A 17 1.44 -11.91 -3.31
CA MET A 17 0.56 -10.94 -2.66
C MET A 17 1.41 -9.76 -2.16
N GLY A 18 0.86 -8.55 -2.14
CA GLY A 18 1.63 -7.35 -1.81
C GLY A 18 0.94 -6.48 -0.76
N GLY A 19 1.68 -6.10 0.28
CA GLY A 19 1.30 -5.04 1.21
C GLY A 19 1.86 -3.69 0.75
N PHE A 20 1.01 -2.67 0.69
CA PHE A 20 1.36 -1.33 0.24
C PHE A 20 0.93 -0.31 1.29
N ILE A 21 1.83 0.59 1.66
CA ILE A 21 1.60 1.55 2.75
C ILE A 21 1.85 2.96 2.23
N VAL A 22 0.92 3.88 2.53
CA VAL A 22 1.01 5.31 2.24
C VAL A 22 0.87 6.14 3.52
N GLY A 23 1.38 7.36 3.51
CA GLY A 23 1.39 8.26 4.67
C GLY A 23 2.75 8.37 5.36
N PHE A 24 3.84 7.99 4.69
CA PHE A 24 5.19 8.29 5.15
C PHE A 24 5.48 9.79 5.06
N ASP A 25 6.40 10.28 5.90
CA ASP A 25 6.84 11.68 5.85
C ASP A 25 7.51 12.06 4.52
N SER A 26 8.05 11.08 3.80
CA SER A 26 8.66 11.25 2.48
C SER A 26 7.67 11.17 1.32
N ASP A 27 6.39 10.83 1.58
CA ASP A 27 5.41 10.68 0.53
C ASP A 27 5.05 12.04 -0.07
N GLN A 28 5.15 12.11 -1.39
CA GLN A 28 4.74 13.24 -2.20
C GLN A 28 3.29 13.04 -2.69
N ALA A 29 2.68 14.09 -3.25
CA ALA A 29 1.30 14.02 -3.73
C ALA A 29 1.04 12.95 -4.82
N ASP A 30 2.08 12.56 -5.55
CA ASP A 30 2.07 11.55 -6.61
C ASP A 30 2.20 10.10 -6.10
N ILE A 31 2.34 9.90 -4.78
CA ILE A 31 2.59 8.56 -4.21
C ILE A 31 1.52 7.55 -4.62
N PHE A 32 0.25 7.95 -4.66
CA PHE A 32 -0.86 7.06 -5.01
C PHE A 32 -0.75 6.55 -6.44
N ASP A 33 -0.42 7.44 -7.38
CA ASP A 33 -0.31 7.09 -8.80
C ASP A 33 0.90 6.18 -9.03
N ARG A 34 2.02 6.44 -8.33
CA ARG A 34 3.21 5.58 -8.35
C ARG A 34 2.96 4.19 -7.78
N GLN A 35 2.18 4.08 -6.71
CA GLN A 35 1.79 2.78 -6.12
C GLN A 35 0.89 2.00 -7.09
N ILE A 36 -0.11 2.66 -7.71
CA ILE A 36 -0.98 2.04 -8.72
C ILE A 36 -0.15 1.52 -9.89
N GLU A 37 0.72 2.36 -10.46
CA GLU A 37 1.56 1.98 -11.59
C GLU A 37 2.42 0.76 -11.27
N PHE A 38 3.04 0.74 -10.09
CA PHE A 38 3.86 -0.39 -9.66
C PHE A 38 3.03 -1.68 -9.52
N ILE A 39 1.88 -1.62 -8.85
CA ILE A 39 0.99 -2.77 -8.63
C ILE A 39 0.50 -3.36 -9.95
N GLU A 40 0.13 -2.50 -10.91
CA GLU A 40 -0.32 -2.91 -12.24
C GLU A 40 0.83 -3.54 -13.03
N ARG A 41 2.01 -2.90 -13.08
CA ARG A 41 3.18 -3.44 -13.79
C ARG A 41 3.66 -4.77 -13.21
N ALA A 42 3.58 -4.92 -11.89
CA ALA A 42 3.94 -6.15 -11.19
C ALA A 42 2.93 -7.28 -11.38
N ALA A 43 1.73 -6.99 -11.92
CA ALA A 43 0.60 -7.91 -11.98
C ALA A 43 0.32 -8.56 -10.61
N ILE A 44 0.17 -7.75 -9.56
CA ILE A 44 -0.19 -8.23 -8.22
C ILE A 44 -1.71 -8.11 -8.04
N PRO A 45 -2.46 -9.23 -8.04
CA PRO A 45 -3.91 -9.15 -7.91
C PRO A 45 -4.32 -8.69 -6.50
N TRP A 46 -3.71 -9.30 -5.49
CA TRP A 46 -4.03 -9.08 -4.08
C TRP A 46 -3.13 -7.99 -3.48
N ALA A 47 -3.47 -6.74 -3.81
CA ALA A 47 -2.77 -5.56 -3.32
C ALA A 47 -3.46 -5.00 -2.06
N MET A 48 -2.91 -5.29 -0.89
CA MET A 48 -3.39 -4.80 0.40
C MET A 48 -2.80 -3.42 0.66
N ALA A 49 -3.52 -2.38 0.21
CA ALA A 49 -3.10 -1.00 0.40
C ALA A 49 -3.72 -0.37 1.65
N GLY A 50 -2.92 0.32 2.45
CA GLY A 50 -3.36 0.94 3.71
C GLY A 50 -2.54 2.14 4.14
N VAL A 51 -2.96 2.75 5.25
CA VAL A 51 -2.28 3.91 5.84
C VAL A 51 -1.21 3.46 6.84
N LEU A 52 -0.08 4.16 6.85
CA LEU A 52 0.98 3.96 7.83
C LEU A 52 0.44 4.18 9.25
N GLN A 53 0.69 3.19 10.10
CA GLN A 53 0.39 3.24 11.52
C GLN A 53 1.71 3.20 12.29
N ALA A 54 1.72 3.78 13.48
CA ALA A 54 2.82 3.72 14.43
C ALA A 54 2.41 2.84 15.62
N PRO A 55 2.55 1.51 15.58
CA PRO A 55 2.17 0.65 16.70
C PRO A 55 2.96 0.99 17.97
N PRO A 56 2.36 0.87 19.17
CA PRO A 56 3.09 0.98 20.43
C PRO A 56 4.36 0.10 20.41
N THR A 57 5.40 0.55 21.11
CA THR A 57 6.72 -0.11 21.21
C THR A 57 7.54 -0.17 19.90
N THR A 58 7.13 0.56 18.86
CA THR A 58 7.93 0.71 17.63
C THR A 58 8.76 2.01 17.63
N PRO A 59 9.90 2.05 16.91
CA PRO A 59 10.68 3.28 16.76
C PRO A 59 9.87 4.43 16.15
N LEU A 60 8.92 4.13 15.26
CA LEU A 60 8.04 5.14 14.69
C LEU A 60 7.12 5.75 15.76
N TYR A 61 6.57 4.94 16.66
CA TYR A 61 5.73 5.42 17.76
C TYR A 61 6.51 6.35 18.69
N GLU A 62 7.69 5.93 19.15
CA GLU A 62 8.57 6.74 20.01
C GLU A 62 8.93 8.07 19.34
N ARG A 63 9.22 8.04 18.04
CA ARG A 63 9.50 9.23 17.25
C ARG A 63 8.28 10.16 17.15
N MET A 64 7.10 9.63 16.84
CA MET A 64 5.88 10.44 16.73
C MET A 64 5.45 11.02 18.07
N GLU A 65 5.69 10.31 19.17
CA GLU A 65 5.49 10.83 20.53
C GLU A 65 6.45 11.98 20.82
N LYS A 66 7.75 11.79 20.57
CA LYS A 66 8.78 12.83 20.76
C LYS A 66 8.54 14.09 19.91
N GLU A 67 8.02 13.92 18.70
CA GLU A 67 7.67 15.03 17.79
C GLU A 67 6.30 15.66 18.12
N GLY A 68 5.55 15.15 19.11
CA GLY A 68 4.22 15.66 19.47
C GLY A 68 3.15 15.42 18.39
N ARG A 69 3.39 14.44 17.51
CA ARG A 69 2.52 14.08 16.38
C ARG A 69 1.61 12.90 16.70
N LEU A 70 1.94 12.08 17.69
CA LEU A 70 1.13 10.94 18.11
C LEU A 70 -0.25 11.38 18.62
N ILE A 71 -1.31 10.66 18.24
CA ILE A 71 -2.68 10.92 18.69
C ILE A 71 -3.00 9.98 19.85
N GLN A 72 -2.90 10.48 21.08
CA GLN A 72 -3.25 9.74 22.30
C GLN A 72 -4.75 9.41 22.29
N ARG A 73 -5.11 8.11 22.24
CA ARG A 73 -6.48 7.51 22.11
C ARG A 73 -6.95 7.11 20.70
N SER A 74 -6.03 6.83 19.78
CA SER A 74 -6.44 6.11 18.56
C SER A 74 -7.03 4.74 18.92
N PRO A 75 -8.19 4.33 18.34
CA PRO A 75 -8.72 2.98 18.51
C PRO A 75 -7.78 1.94 17.89
N GLU A 76 -8.08 0.66 18.14
CA GLU A 76 -7.45 -0.46 17.42
C GLU A 76 -7.40 -0.16 15.91
N PHE A 77 -6.20 -0.24 15.33
CA PHE A 77 -5.97 0.19 13.96
C PHE A 77 -5.96 -1.01 13.01
N SER A 78 -6.65 -0.84 11.88
CA SER A 78 -6.59 -1.71 10.72
C SER A 78 -5.87 -0.98 9.58
N ASN A 79 -5.63 -1.68 8.46
CA ASN A 79 -5.05 -1.09 7.25
C ASN A 79 -5.87 0.10 6.70
N PHE A 80 -7.15 0.19 7.05
CA PHE A 80 -8.07 1.25 6.60
C PHE A 80 -8.39 2.29 7.67
N SER A 81 -7.85 2.12 8.88
CA SER A 81 -8.03 3.11 9.94
C SER A 81 -7.27 4.40 9.58
N PRO A 82 -7.77 5.57 10.01
CA PRO A 82 -6.98 6.80 9.99
C PRO A 82 -5.61 6.61 10.69
N PRO A 83 -4.58 7.39 10.32
CA PRO A 83 -3.28 7.28 10.96
C PRO A 83 -3.38 7.65 12.44
N ASN A 84 -2.68 6.91 13.30
CA ASN A 84 -2.62 7.20 14.74
C ASN A 84 -1.62 8.31 15.11
N PHE A 85 -1.12 9.06 14.12
CA PHE A 85 -0.30 10.25 14.26
C PHE A 85 -0.61 11.26 13.15
N ARG A 86 -0.21 12.51 13.33
CA ARG A 86 -0.36 13.56 12.31
C ARG A 86 0.67 13.36 11.19
N THR A 87 0.23 12.98 10.00
CA THR A 87 1.08 12.83 8.80
C THR A 87 1.51 14.20 8.23
N VAL A 88 2.61 14.23 7.46
CA VAL A 88 3.02 15.43 6.71
C VAL A 88 2.03 15.73 5.60
N LEU A 89 1.62 14.69 4.86
CA LEU A 89 0.53 14.81 3.90
C LEU A 89 -0.77 15.10 4.66
N PRO A 90 -1.55 16.15 4.30
CA PRO A 90 -2.77 16.47 5.01
C PRO A 90 -3.77 15.31 4.99
N LEU A 91 -4.44 15.06 6.12
CA LEU A 91 -5.35 13.91 6.28
C LEU A 91 -6.42 13.80 5.16
N PRO A 92 -7.07 14.89 4.70
CA PRO A 92 -8.03 14.80 3.58
C PRO A 92 -7.38 14.36 2.27
N VAL A 93 -6.14 14.78 2.01
CA VAL A 93 -5.38 14.39 0.81
C VAL A 93 -4.98 12.93 0.90
N LEU A 94 -4.51 12.49 2.07
CA LEU A 94 -4.13 11.10 2.33
C LEU A 94 -5.31 10.13 2.13
N LEU A 95 -6.45 10.41 2.78
CA LEU A 95 -7.64 9.55 2.69
C LEU A 95 -8.30 9.62 1.31
N GLY A 96 -8.35 10.80 0.69
CA GLY A 96 -8.85 10.96 -0.68
C GLY A 96 -8.00 10.23 -1.71
N GLY A 97 -6.67 10.30 -1.56
CA GLY A 97 -5.71 9.57 -2.37
C GLY A 97 -5.83 8.05 -2.21
N LEU A 98 -5.89 7.56 -0.97
CA LEU A 98 -6.12 6.14 -0.68
C LEU A 98 -7.44 5.65 -1.28
N ARG A 99 -8.52 6.41 -1.13
CA ARG A 99 -9.81 6.09 -1.75
C ARG A 99 -9.71 5.97 -3.27
N ARG A 100 -9.08 6.94 -3.94
CA ARG A 100 -8.86 6.88 -5.41
C ARG A 100 -8.05 5.65 -5.79
N MET A 101 -6.98 5.37 -5.04
CA MET A 101 -6.12 4.21 -5.29
C MET A 101 -6.91 2.90 -5.19
N LEU A 102 -7.67 2.70 -4.11
CA LEU A 102 -8.49 1.50 -3.94
C LEU A 102 -9.54 1.37 -5.05
N LEU A 103 -10.25 2.45 -5.39
CA LEU A 103 -11.24 2.44 -6.48
C LEU A 103 -10.61 2.14 -7.85
N THR A 104 -9.36 2.56 -8.07
CA THR A 104 -8.66 2.30 -9.34
C THR A 104 -8.15 0.87 -9.40
N LEU A 105 -7.51 0.38 -8.33
CA LEU A 105 -6.96 -0.97 -8.26
C LEU A 105 -8.04 -2.04 -8.35
N TYR A 106 -9.22 -1.77 -7.77
CA TYR A 106 -10.36 -2.69 -7.71
C TYR A 106 -11.50 -2.27 -8.64
N ASP A 107 -11.26 -1.38 -9.60
CA ASP A 107 -12.14 -1.25 -10.76
C ASP A 107 -12.25 -2.64 -11.43
N PRO A 108 -13.46 -3.14 -11.75
CA PRO A 108 -13.63 -4.51 -12.22
C PRO A 108 -12.74 -4.85 -13.40
N ARG A 109 -12.66 -3.97 -14.41
CA ARG A 109 -11.87 -4.22 -15.62
C ARG A 109 -10.38 -4.28 -15.29
N ARG A 110 -9.85 -3.26 -14.60
CA ARG A 110 -8.44 -3.20 -14.21
C ARG A 110 -8.04 -4.38 -13.32
N PHE A 111 -8.91 -4.77 -12.40
CA PHE A 111 -8.68 -5.91 -11.52
C PHE A 111 -8.62 -7.22 -12.31
N TYR A 112 -9.60 -7.50 -13.18
CA TYR A 112 -9.61 -8.73 -13.98
C TYR A 112 -8.43 -8.82 -14.94
N GLU A 113 -8.10 -7.73 -15.64
CA GLU A 113 -6.91 -7.68 -16.51
C GLU A 113 -5.64 -8.01 -15.70
N ARG A 114 -5.48 -7.40 -14.51
CA ARG A 114 -4.33 -7.69 -13.63
C ARG A 114 -4.29 -9.12 -13.09
N VAL A 115 -5.46 -9.72 -12.81
CA VAL A 115 -5.57 -11.13 -12.40
C VAL A 115 -5.13 -12.05 -13.53
N LEU A 116 -5.60 -11.81 -14.76
CA LEU A 116 -5.23 -12.60 -15.93
C LEU A 116 -3.73 -12.51 -16.19
N ASP A 117 -3.16 -11.30 -16.19
CA ASP A 117 -1.71 -11.09 -16.31
C ASP A 117 -0.93 -11.85 -15.24
N SER A 118 -1.41 -11.86 -13.99
CA SER A 118 -0.78 -12.61 -12.91
C SER A 118 -0.82 -14.11 -13.15
N LEU A 119 -1.92 -14.64 -13.69
CA LEU A 119 -2.09 -16.07 -13.98
C LEU A 119 -1.23 -16.49 -15.18
N GLU A 120 -1.12 -15.66 -16.21
CA GLU A 120 -0.25 -15.92 -17.37
C GLU A 120 1.23 -15.96 -16.98
N ARG A 121 1.64 -15.11 -16.03
CA ARG A 121 3.01 -15.11 -15.48
C ARG A 121 3.25 -16.27 -14.51
N TRP A 122 2.20 -16.81 -13.91
CA TRP A 122 2.27 -17.91 -12.95
C TRP A 122 2.42 -19.24 -13.68
N GLN A 123 3.66 -19.73 -13.77
CA GLN A 123 3.98 -20.99 -14.44
C GLN A 123 4.07 -22.12 -13.41
N VAL A 124 3.08 -23.01 -13.41
CA VAL A 124 3.15 -24.26 -12.65
C VAL A 124 4.17 -25.16 -13.33
N ARG A 125 5.20 -25.58 -12.59
CA ARG A 125 6.16 -26.59 -13.06
C ARG A 125 5.57 -27.99 -13.01
#